data_AF-A0A4S8IDR3-F1
#
_entry.id   AF-A0A4S8IDR3-F1
#
_cell.length_a   1.000
_cell.length_b   1.000
_cell.length_c   1.000
_cell.angle_alpha   90.00
_cell.angle_beta   90.00
_cell.angle_gamma   90.00
#
_symmetry.space_group_name_H-M   'P 1'
#
loop_
_entity.id
_entity.type
_entity.pdbx_description
1 polymer ?
#
loop_
_entity_poly.entity_id
_entity_poly.type
_entity_poly.pdbx_seq_one_letter_code
_entity_poly.pdbx_strand_id
1 'polypeptide(L)'
;MNVSKVFLGVPASPQAAGGGFVRPAELVTQVLPIVKRSEKYGGIMLWNRYHDVLYGYSSEVKNYMCSDRLSSILSMLVRLFMVV
;
A
#
# COMPACT_ATOMS: atom_id res chain seq x y z
N MET A 1 -23.76 5.81 9.22
CA MET A 1 -23.35 5.95 7.80
C MET A 1 -22.46 4.77 7.44
N ASN A 2 -22.87 3.91 6.51
CA ASN A 2 -22.07 2.75 6.09
C ASN A 2 -21.12 3.20 4.97
N VAL A 3 -19.81 3.21 5.23
CA VAL A 3 -18.80 3.50 4.20
C VAL A 3 -18.48 2.19 3.47
N SER A 4 -18.64 2.15 2.15
CA SER A 4 -18.38 0.94 1.36
C SER A 4 -16.88 0.66 1.23
N LYS A 5 -16.11 1.66 0.77
CA LYS A 5 -14.66 1.58 0.62
C LYS A 5 -14.00 2.94 0.85
N VAL A 6 -12.85 2.92 1.52
CA VAL A 6 -11.98 4.08 1.78
C VAL A 6 -10.69 3.90 1.01
N PHE A 7 -10.30 4.94 0.28
CA PHE A 7 -9.05 4.97 -0.48
C PHE A 7 -8.08 5.94 0.17
N LEU A 8 -6.82 5.54 0.30
CA LEU A 8 -5.77 6.39 0.85
C LEU A 8 -5.15 7.22 -0.29
N GLY A 9 -5.42 8.54 -0.28
CA GLY A 9 -4.83 9.48 -1.22
C GLY A 9 -3.36 9.77 -0.88
N VAL A 10 -2.44 9.52 -1.82
CA VAL A 10 -1.01 9.82 -1.64
C VAL A 10 -0.46 10.53 -2.87
N PRO A 11 0.45 11.51 -2.69
CA PRO A 11 1.07 12.16 -3.82
C PRO A 11 2.14 11.25 -4.46
N ALA A 12 2.18 11.19 -5.79
CA ALA A 12 3.08 10.35 -6.57
C ALA A 12 4.53 10.88 -6.59
N SER A 13 4.75 12.15 -6.25
CA SER A 13 6.09 12.71 -6.07
C SER A 13 6.09 13.86 -5.05
N PRO A 14 7.27 14.25 -4.52
CA PRO A 14 7.41 15.43 -3.68
C PRO A 14 7.03 16.74 -4.39
N GLN A 15 7.06 16.78 -5.74
CA GLN A 15 6.62 17.95 -6.51
C GLN A 15 5.12 17.91 -6.84
N ALA A 16 4.46 16.77 -6.66
CA ALA A 16 3.02 16.64 -6.92
C ALA A 16 2.16 17.34 -5.86
N ALA A 17 2.72 17.61 -4.68
CA ALA A 17 2.08 18.34 -3.58
C ALA A 17 3.13 19.09 -2.75
N GLY A 18 2.76 20.15 -2.03
CA GLY A 18 3.67 20.88 -1.14
C GLY A 18 4.14 20.10 0.10
N GLY A 19 3.73 18.84 0.25
CA GLY A 19 4.05 17.94 1.36
C GLY A 19 3.24 16.64 1.31
N GLY A 20 3.52 15.71 2.23
CA GLY A 20 2.77 14.45 2.35
C GLY A 20 3.22 13.31 1.42
N PHE A 21 4.36 13.48 0.73
CA PHE A 21 4.97 12.40 -0.03
C PHE A 21 5.57 11.34 0.89
N VAL A 22 5.21 10.08 0.62
CA VAL A 22 5.72 8.90 1.32
C VAL A 22 6.38 8.00 0.28
N ARG A 23 7.59 7.52 0.56
CA ARG A 23 8.30 6.60 -0.33
C ARG A 23 7.50 5.28 -0.48
N PRO A 24 7.47 4.65 -1.67
CA PRO A 24 6.73 3.41 -1.89
C PRO A 24 7.00 2.31 -0.85
N ALA A 25 8.28 2.08 -0.51
CA ALA A 25 8.67 1.10 0.50
C ALA A 25 8.14 1.42 1.91
N GLU A 26 8.13 2.69 2.31
CA GLU A 26 7.64 3.13 3.61
C GLU A 26 6.11 3.03 3.69
N LEU A 27 5.43 3.40 2.60
CA LEU A 27 3.99 3.23 2.47
C LEU A 27 3.61 1.76 2.67
N VAL A 28 4.38 0.84 2.09
CA VAL A 28 4.11 -0.60 2.14
C VAL A 28 4.40 -1.22 3.49
N THR A 29 5.49 -0.83 4.13
CA THR A 29 5.95 -1.44 5.38
C THR A 29 5.24 -0.88 6.61
N GLN A 30 4.90 0.41 6.60
CA GLN A 30 4.37 1.09 7.78
C GLN A 30 2.88 1.37 7.67
N VAL A 31 2.40 1.82 6.50
CA VAL A 31 1.02 2.31 6.36
C VAL A 31 0.06 1.21 5.95
N LEU A 32 0.40 0.43 4.91
CA LEU A 32 -0.46 -0.65 4.41
C LEU A 32 -0.90 -1.66 5.47
N PRO A 33 -0.05 -2.14 6.39
CA PRO A 33 -0.46 -3.13 7.39
C PRO A 33 -1.51 -2.56 8.36
N ILE A 34 -1.48 -1.25 8.60
CA ILE A 34 -2.42 -0.55 9.48
C ILE A 34 -3.76 -0.38 8.76
N VAL A 35 -3.76 0.10 7.51
CA VAL A 35 -5.00 0.37 6.76
C VAL A 35 -5.65 -0.92 6.24
N LYS A 36 -4.87 -1.93 5.83
CA LYS A 36 -5.38 -3.26 5.42
C LYS A 36 -6.06 -4.01 6.57
N ARG A 37 -5.84 -3.65 7.84
CA ARG A 37 -6.56 -4.23 8.99
C ARG A 37 -8.06 -3.93 8.94
N SER A 38 -8.47 -2.84 8.28
CA SER A 38 -9.88 -2.50 8.12
C SER A 38 -10.45 -3.11 6.83
N GLU A 39 -11.58 -3.81 6.93
CA GLU A 39 -12.33 -4.33 5.77
C GLU A 39 -12.86 -3.22 4.84
N LYS A 40 -12.87 -1.98 5.35
CA LYS A 40 -13.28 -0.80 4.60
C LYS A 40 -12.17 -0.28 3.68
N TYR A 41 -10.94 -0.75 3.78
CA TYR A 41 -9.88 -0.33 2.86
C TYR A 41 -10.15 -0.83 1.43
N GLY A 42 -10.06 0.08 0.47
CA GLY A 42 -10.27 -0.17 -0.96
C GLY A 42 -9.02 -0.07 -1.83
N GLY A 43 -7.96 0.57 -1.34
CA GLY A 43 -6.72 0.77 -2.09
C GLY A 43 -6.12 2.15 -1.89
N ILE A 44 -5.14 2.48 -2.72
CA ILE A 44 -4.51 3.80 -2.77
C ILE A 44 -5.01 4.60 -3.98
N MET A 45 -5.05 5.92 -3.83
CA MET A 45 -5.34 6.86 -4.91
C MET A 45 -4.13 7.78 -5.08
N LEU A 46 -3.60 7.86 -6.30
CA LEU A 46 -2.38 8.62 -6.58
C LEU A 46 -2.69 10.01 -7.15
N TRP A 47 -2.00 11.02 -6.61
CA TRP A 47 -2.03 12.40 -7.11
C TRP A 47 -0.61 12.87 -7.48
N ASN A 48 -0.25 13.16 -8.71
CA ASN A 48 -1.02 13.30 -9.93
C ASN A 48 -0.48 12.37 -11.02
N ARG A 49 -1.33 12.01 -12.00
CA ARG A 49 -0.96 11.11 -13.11
C ARG A 49 0.32 11.55 -13.84
N TYR A 50 0.51 12.87 -14.05
CA TYR A 50 1.71 13.40 -14.70
C TYR A 50 3.00 13.00 -13.95
N HIS A 51 3.02 13.18 -12.63
CA HIS A 51 4.16 12.81 -11.80
C HIS A 51 4.30 11.29 -11.66
N ASP A 52 3.19 10.56 -11.64
CA ASP A 52 3.22 9.10 -11.62
C ASP A 52 3.89 8.52 -12.87
N VAL A 53 3.62 9.08 -14.05
CA VAL A 53 4.27 8.65 -15.30
C VAL A 53 5.76 9.03 -15.33
N LEU A 54 6.13 10.18 -14.77
CA LEU A 54 7.53 10.62 -14.72
C LEU A 54 8.39 9.84 -13.73
N TYR A 55 7.85 9.53 -12.54
CA TYR A 55 8.59 8.94 -11.44
C TYR A 55 8.29 7.45 -11.21
N GLY A 56 7.26 6.92 -11.87
CA GLY A 56 6.94 5.49 -11.84
C GLY A 56 6.39 4.98 -10.51
N TYR A 57 5.76 5.85 -9.70
CA TYR A 57 5.31 5.50 -8.34
C TYR A 57 4.35 4.30 -8.32
N SER A 58 3.39 4.26 -9.25
CA SER A 58 2.44 3.17 -9.39
C SER A 58 3.11 1.84 -9.74
N SER A 59 4.16 1.86 -10.56
CA SER A 59 4.94 0.66 -10.91
C SER A 59 5.63 0.06 -9.67
N GLU A 60 6.21 0.91 -8.82
CA GLU A 60 6.83 0.46 -7.57
C GLU A 60 5.79 -0.11 -6.61
N VAL A 61 4.70 0.62 -6.34
CA VAL A 61 3.67 0.15 -5.39
C VAL A 61 2.92 -1.07 -5.89
N LYS A 62 2.71 -1.21 -7.20
CA LYS A 62 2.05 -2.39 -7.80
C LYS A 62 2.78 -3.69 -7.49
N ASN A 63 4.12 -3.67 -7.50
CA ASN A 63 4.91 -4.85 -7.12
C ASN A 63 4.63 -5.29 -5.67
N TYR A 64 4.45 -4.34 -4.75
CA TYR A 64 4.14 -4.66 -3.36
C TYR A 64 2.68 -5.05 -3.12
N MET A 65 1.75 -4.52 -3.92
CA MET A 65 0.33 -4.94 -3.92
C MET A 65 0.12 -6.35 -4.46
N CYS A 66 0.99 -6.83 -5.35
CA CYS A 66 0.90 -8.19 -5.91
C CYS A 66 1.82 -9.21 -5.20
N SER A 67 2.75 -8.78 -4.34
CA SER A 67 3.65 -9.68 -3.59
C SER A 67 3.02 -10.25 -2.30
N ASP A 68 1.70 -10.47 -2.32
CA ASP A 68 0.97 -11.19 -1.26
C ASP A 68 1.16 -12.72 -1.34
N ARG A 69 2.14 -13.20 -2.13
CA ARG A 69 2.49 -14.63 -2.20
C ARG A 69 3.45 -15.03 -1.09
N LEU A 70 4.46 -14.22 -0.77
CA LEU A 70 5.49 -14.54 0.23
C LEU A 70 5.01 -14.37 1.68
N SER A 71 4.14 -13.39 1.93
CA SER A 71 3.48 -13.17 3.23
C SER A 71 2.55 -14.33 3.61
N SER A 72 1.89 -14.95 2.62
CA SER A 72 1.04 -16.12 2.85
C SER A 72 1.83 -17.36 3.27
N ILE A 73 3.01 -17.60 2.66
CA ILE A 73 3.89 -18.73 3.01
C ILE A 73 4.53 -18.54 4.39
N LEU A 74 5.03 -17.34 4.69
CA LEU A 74 5.55 -17.00 6.01
C LEU A 74 4.46 -17.11 7.09
N SER A 75 3.23 -16.67 6.80
CA SER A 75 2.11 -16.84 7.74
C SER A 75 1.70 -18.30 7.94
N MET A 76 1.77 -19.15 6.91
CA MET A 76 1.55 -20.59 7.03
C MET A 76 2.65 -21.27 7.85
N LEU A 77 3.92 -20.90 7.64
CA LEU A 77 5.05 -21.42 8.41
C LEU A 77 5.00 -21.00 9.88
N VAL A 78 4.66 -19.74 10.17
CA VAL A 78 4.48 -19.25 11.55
C VAL A 78 3.28 -19.92 12.22
N ARG A 79 2.17 -20.13 11.50
CA ARG A 79 1.00 -20.87 12.02
C ARG A 79 1.30 -22.34 12.28
N LEU A 80 2.14 -22.98 11.47
CA LEU A 80 2.55 -24.37 11.68
C LEU A 80 3.46 -24.50 12.91
N PHE A 81 4.36 -23.53 13.14
CA PHE A 81 5.27 -23.54 14.28
C PHE A 81 4.58 -23.26 15.63
N MET A 82 3.42 -22.60 15.61
CA MET A 82 2.63 -22.29 16.81
C MET A 82 1.61 -23.38 17.18
N VAL A 83 1.60 -24.51 16.45
CA VAL A 83 0.70 -25.67 16.66
C VAL A 83 1.48 -26.92 17.11
N VAL A 84 2.76 -26.78 17.47
CA VAL A 84 3.55 -27.77 18.21
C VAL A 84 3.72 -27.33 19.66
#